data_AF-A0A6B3GHZ8-F1
#
_entry.id   AF-A0A6B3GHZ8-F1
#
_cell.length_a   1.000
_cell.length_b   1.000
_cell.length_c   1.000
_cell.angle_alpha   90.00
_cell.angle_beta   90.00
_cell.angle_gamma   90.00
#
_symmetry.space_group_name_H-M   'P 1'
#
loop_
_entity.id
_entity.type
_entity.pdbx_description
1 polymer ?
#
loop_
_entity_poly.entity_id
_entity_poly.type
_entity_poly.pdbx_seq_one_letter_code
_entity_poly.pdbx_strand_id
1 'polypeptide(L)' 'MTGASARHGPDGRPDRPPVPPRRQAPPDPLPELVARLRGAGLDVDAEHLLDALWLA' A
#
# COMPACT_ATOMS: atom_id res chain seq x y z
N MET A 1 34.01 -43.92 -5.86
CA MET A 1 34.61 -43.27 -4.68
C MET A 1 35.83 -42.48 -5.16
N THR A 2 35.60 -41.22 -5.55
CA THR A 2 36.59 -40.14 -5.71
C THR A 2 35.82 -38.85 -6.02
N GLY A 3 36.25 -37.76 -5.41
CA GLY A 3 35.43 -36.61 -5.05
C GLY A 3 34.87 -35.78 -6.21
N ALA A 4 33.59 -35.44 -6.09
CA ALA A 4 33.02 -34.29 -6.77
C ALA A 4 33.32 -33.05 -5.92
N SER A 5 34.31 -32.26 -6.32
CA SER A 5 34.49 -30.89 -5.84
C SER A 5 33.29 -30.04 -6.27
N ALA A 6 32.23 -30.05 -5.47
CA ALA A 6 31.20 -29.02 -5.55
C ALA A 6 31.78 -27.75 -4.93
N ARG A 7 32.07 -26.78 -5.80
CA ARG A 7 32.58 -25.47 -5.45
C ARG A 7 31.59 -24.79 -4.50
N HIS A 8 31.95 -24.65 -3.23
CA HIS A 8 31.28 -23.74 -2.31
C HIS A 8 31.53 -22.31 -2.81
N GLY A 9 30.59 -21.78 -3.59
CA GLY A 9 30.50 -20.34 -3.84
C GLY A 9 30.03 -19.65 -2.55
N PRO A 10 30.70 -18.58 -2.10
CA PRO A 10 30.29 -17.84 -0.92
C PRO A 10 29.21 -16.82 -1.30
N ASP A 11 28.06 -17.28 -1.77
CA ASP A 11 26.93 -16.39 -2.06
C ASP A 11 25.63 -16.98 -1.51
N GLY A 12 25.69 -17.36 -0.22
CA GLY A 12 24.50 -17.52 0.60
C GLY A 12 23.89 -16.17 0.92
N ARG A 13 23.32 -15.48 -0.08
CA ARG A 13 22.32 -14.46 0.21
C ARG A 13 21.01 -15.21 0.47
N PRO A 14 20.36 -15.00 1.63
CA PRO A 14 19.07 -15.60 1.88
C PRO A 14 18.13 -15.16 0.76
N ASP A 15 17.53 -16.18 0.15
CA ASP A 15 16.32 -16.19 -0.66
C ASP A 15 15.39 -15.05 -0.21
N ARG A 16 15.58 -13.85 -0.76
CA ARG A 16 14.71 -12.73 -0.46
C ARG A 16 13.47 -12.99 -1.31
N PRO A 17 12.32 -13.34 -0.71
CA PRO A 17 11.12 -13.60 -1.49
C PRO A 17 10.86 -12.37 -2.38
N PRO A 18 10.47 -12.58 -3.65
CA PRO A 18 10.18 -11.47 -4.55
C PRO A 18 9.19 -10.56 -3.85
N VAL A 19 9.57 -9.28 -3.70
CA VAL A 19 8.68 -8.28 -3.10
C VAL A 19 7.41 -8.31 -3.94
N PRO A 20 6.24 -8.63 -3.35
CA PRO A 20 5.01 -8.67 -4.12
C PRO A 20 4.84 -7.32 -4.80
N PRO A 21 4.41 -7.30 -6.08
CA PRO A 21 4.17 -6.04 -6.76
C PRO A 21 3.27 -5.20 -5.86
N ARG A 22 3.71 -3.98 -5.53
CA ARG A 22 2.92 -3.04 -4.74
C ARG A 22 1.58 -2.92 -5.45
N ARG A 23 0.54 -3.51 -4.87
CA ARG A 23 -0.83 -3.29 -5.33
C ARG A 23 -1.02 -1.79 -5.25
N GLN A 24 -1.22 -1.14 -6.40
CA GLN A 24 -1.60 0.25 -6.42
C GLN A 24 -2.87 0.34 -5.59
N ALA A 25 -2.79 1.08 -4.48
CA ALA A 25 -3.98 1.34 -3.70
C ALA A 25 -4.99 2.01 -4.64
N PRO A 26 -6.27 1.60 -4.63
CA PRO A 26 -7.28 2.32 -5.37
C PRO A 26 -7.23 3.81 -4.96
N PRO A 27 -7.51 4.73 -5.90
CA PRO A 27 -7.54 6.14 -5.59
C PRO A 27 -8.49 6.40 -4.42
N ASP A 28 -8.06 7.28 -3.52
CA ASP A 28 -8.85 7.64 -2.34
C ASP A 28 -10.16 8.33 -2.79
N PRO A 29 -11.34 7.81 -2.42
CA PRO A 29 -12.62 8.40 -2.80
C PRO A 29 -12.99 9.63 -1.96
N LEU A 30 -12.34 9.88 -0.82
CA LEU A 30 -12.70 10.97 0.10
C LEU A 30 -12.52 12.37 -0.50
N PRO A 31 -11.41 12.70 -1.19
CA PRO A 31 -11.24 14.02 -1.79
C PRO A 31 -12.33 14.36 -2.81
N GLU A 32 -12.76 13.37 -3.60
CA GLU A 32 -13.83 13.56 -4.60
C GLU A 32 -15.18 13.80 -3.93
N LEU A 33 -15.48 13.07 -2.86
CA LEU A 33 -16.68 13.28 -2.06
C LEU A 33 -16.70 14.67 -1.42
N VAL A 34 -15.59 15.10 -0.81
CA VAL A 34 -15.45 16.44 -0.22
C VAL A 34 -15.62 17.54 -1.27
N ALA A 35 -15.04 17.38 -2.46
CA ALA A 35 -15.21 18.32 -3.56
C ALA A 35 -16.67 18.44 -4.00
N ARG A 36 -17.40 17.31 -4.07
CA ARG A 36 -18.82 17.29 -4.41
C ARG A 36 -19.68 17.96 -3.35
N LEU A 37 -19.40 17.73 -2.08
CA LEU A 37 -20.10 18.38 -0.96
C LEU A 37 -19.87 19.90 -0.96
N ARG A 38 -18.62 20.33 -1.18
CA ARG A 38 -18.29 21.75 -1.33
C ARG A 38 -19.00 22.38 -2.53
N GLY A 39 -19.06 21.66 -3.65
CA GLY A 39 -19.84 22.08 -4.83
C GLY A 39 -21.35 22.20 -4.55
N ALA A 40 -21.87 21.46 -3.59
CA ALA A 40 -23.25 21.56 -3.10
C ALA A 40 -23.44 22.66 -2.03
N GLY A 41 -22.39 23.42 -1.68
CA GLY A 41 -22.44 24.48 -0.67
C GLY A 41 -22.26 23.99 0.77
N LEU A 42 -21.92 22.72 0.97
CA LEU A 42 -21.57 22.18 2.28
C LEU A 42 -20.06 22.31 2.49
N ASP A 43 -19.67 23.22 3.38
CA ASP A 43 -18.26 23.39 3.76
C ASP A 43 -17.86 22.30 4.76
N VAL A 44 -17.38 21.18 4.22
CA VAL A 44 -16.97 20.00 4.99
C VAL A 44 -15.50 19.73 4.70
N ASP A 45 -14.71 19.56 5.77
CA ASP A 45 -13.31 19.12 5.68
C ASP A 45 -13.22 17.59 5.71
N ALA A 46 -12.21 17.02 5.06
CA ALA A 46 -12.01 15.57 4.96
C ALA A 46 -11.81 14.93 6.34
N GLU A 47 -11.06 15.61 7.22
CA GLU A 47 -10.79 15.13 8.59
C GLU A 47 -12.08 15.10 9.43
N HIS A 48 -12.90 16.14 9.29
CA HIS A 48 -14.18 16.23 10.02
C HIS A 48 -15.20 15.22 9.48
N LEU A 49 -15.19 14.96 8.16
CA LEU A 49 -16.03 13.94 7.54
C LEU A 49 -15.64 12.54 7.99
N LEU A 50 -14.34 12.25 8.08
CA LEU A 50 -13.84 10.97 8.58
C LEU A 50 -14.24 10.75 10.03
N ASP A 51 -14.09 11.76 10.89
CA ASP A 51 -14.49 11.68 12.29
C ASP A 51 -16.01 11.44 12.43
N ALA A 52 -16.82 12.15 11.64
CA ALA A 52 -18.27 11.95 11.62
C ALA A 52 -18.68 10.56 11.10
N LEU A 53 -17.99 10.03 10.08
CA LEU A 53 -18.23 8.67 9.56
C LEU A 53 -17.81 7.58 10.54
N TRP A 54 -16.84 7.86 11.40
CA TRP A 54 -16.38 6.92 12.42
C TRP A 54 -17.31 6.85 13.65
N LEU A 55 -18.05 7.93 13.92
CA LEU A 55 -18.98 8.03 15.05
C LEU A 55 -20.41 7.55 14.74
N ALA A 56 -20.74 7.27 13.48
CA ALA A 56 -22.06 6.86 13.00
C ALA A 56 -22.21 5.34 12.85
#